data_AF-A0A256YLE0-F1
#
_entry.id   AF-A0A256YLE0-F1
#
_cell.length_a   1.000
_cell.length_b   1.000
_cell.length_c   1.000
_cell.angle_alpha   90.00
_cell.angle_beta   90.00
_cell.angle_gamma   90.00
#
_symmetry.space_group_name_H-M   'P 1'
#
loop_
_entity.id
_entity.type
_entity.pdbx_description
1 polymer ?
#
loop_
_entity_poly.entity_id
_entity_poly.type
_entity_poly.pdbx_seq_one_letter_code
_entity_poly.pdbx_strand_id
1 'polypeptide(L)'
;MRIGDKGQGAMEYLMTYGWAILVVMIVGVVLWQLGVFGGAGGGVNRGTGFTTIKPFDRSIQYLGAGDNLTATFTNAAGTPVTITDVTIGGDCDDDTAANTFSDLTLAGGDTTTLLTGTVE
;
A
#
# COMPACT_ATOMS: atom_id res chain seq x y z
N MET A 1 60.68 -3.84 -0.29
CA MET A 1 59.32 -3.73 -0.86
C MET A 1 58.37 -3.44 0.31
N ARG A 2 57.98 -2.18 0.53
CA ARG A 2 57.15 -1.80 1.70
C ARG A 2 55.68 -2.03 1.34
N ILE A 3 55.09 -3.04 1.97
CA ILE A 3 53.64 -3.18 2.09
C ILE A 3 53.21 -2.14 3.13
N GLY A 4 52.42 -1.14 2.73
CA GLY A 4 51.93 -0.09 3.64
C GLY A 4 51.19 1.05 2.96
N ASP A 5 51.53 1.37 1.71
CA ASP A 5 51.10 2.65 1.12
C ASP A 5 49.67 2.64 0.53
N LYS A 6 49.05 1.46 0.39
CA LYS A 6 47.70 1.34 -0.20
C LYS A 6 46.56 1.60 0.80
N GLY A 7 46.79 1.36 2.08
CA GLY A 7 45.78 1.56 3.14
C GLY A 7 45.72 3.01 3.66
N GLN A 8 46.85 3.72 3.67
CA GLN A 8 46.92 5.10 4.16
C GLN A 8 46.24 6.10 3.22
N GLY A 9 46.34 5.91 1.90
CA GLY A 9 45.61 6.75 0.94
C GLY A 9 44.10 6.55 1.00
N ALA A 10 43.64 5.30 1.15
CA ALA A 10 42.21 4.98 1.27
C ALA A 10 41.55 5.63 2.50
N MET A 11 42.30 5.78 3.60
CA MET A 11 41.82 6.45 4.83
C MET A 11 41.62 7.96 4.65
N GLU A 12 42.46 8.62 3.84
CA GLU A 12 42.35 10.05 3.57
C GLU A 12 41.13 10.38 2.68
N TYR A 13 40.86 9.52 1.69
CA TYR A 13 39.66 9.65 0.86
C TYR A 13 38.36 9.39 1.63
N LEU A 14 38.37 8.45 2.59
CA LEU A 14 37.21 8.19 3.45
C LEU A 14 36.89 9.38 4.37
N MET A 15 37.89 10.14 4.82
CA MET A 15 37.68 11.28 5.70
C MET A 15 37.22 12.54 4.94
N THR A 16 37.72 12.78 3.73
CA THR A 16 37.43 14.00 2.95
C THR A 16 36.20 13.87 2.06
N TYR A 17 35.92 12.67 1.54
CA TYR A 17 34.73 12.36 0.75
C TYR A 17 33.74 11.47 1.50
N GLY A 18 33.90 11.32 2.82
CA GLY A 18 32.95 10.63 3.69
C GLY A 18 31.53 11.22 3.60
N TRP A 19 31.42 12.52 3.31
CA TRP A 19 30.13 13.16 3.06
C TRP A 19 29.46 12.66 1.77
N ALA A 20 30.25 12.32 0.74
CA ALA A 20 29.72 11.89 -0.54
C ALA A 20 29.05 10.51 -0.43
N ILE A 21 29.67 9.58 0.31
CA ILE A 21 29.05 8.26 0.54
C ILE A 21 27.79 8.37 1.41
N LEU A 22 27.76 9.29 2.38
CA LEU A 22 26.54 9.55 3.17
C LEU A 22 25.40 10.06 2.30
N VAL A 23 25.67 11.00 1.38
CA VAL A 23 24.65 11.52 0.46
C VAL A 23 24.10 10.39 -0.42
N VAL A 24 24.95 9.52 -0.97
CA VAL A 24 24.50 8.38 -1.80
C VAL A 24 23.61 7.42 -1.01
N MET A 25 23.97 7.10 0.24
CA MET A 25 23.16 6.23 1.09
C MET A 25 21.81 6.85 1.43
N ILE A 26 21.76 8.13 1.76
CA ILE A 26 20.50 8.85 2.05
C ILE A 26 19.61 8.89 0.82
N VAL A 27 20.16 9.25 -0.36
CA VAL A 27 19.41 9.26 -1.62
C VAL A 27 18.92 7.85 -1.95
N GLY A 28 19.72 6.81 -1.71
CA GLY A 28 19.31 5.41 -1.86
C GLY A 28 18.09 5.07 -1.00
N VAL A 29 18.11 5.42 0.29
CA VAL A 29 16.98 5.19 1.22
C VAL A 29 15.77 6.03 0.82
N VAL A 30 15.94 7.29 0.41
CA VAL A 30 14.82 8.15 -0.03
C VAL A 30 14.18 7.62 -1.31
N LEU A 31 14.97 7.22 -2.31
CA LEU A 31 14.44 6.63 -3.55
C LEU A 31 13.80 5.26 -3.32
N TRP A 32 14.33 4.49 -2.38
CA TRP A 32 13.70 3.25 -1.89
C TRP A 32 12.35 3.57 -1.23
N GLN A 33 12.30 4.56 -0.32
CA GLN A 33 11.09 5.08 0.34
C GLN A 33 10.05 5.67 -0.64
N LEU A 34 10.51 6.29 -1.72
CA LEU A 34 9.65 6.79 -2.80
C LEU A 34 9.21 5.70 -3.78
N GLY A 35 9.63 4.45 -3.58
CA GLY A 35 9.19 3.31 -4.37
C GLY A 35 9.80 3.24 -5.78
N VAL A 36 10.84 4.02 -6.09
CA VAL A 36 11.51 4.02 -7.41
C VAL A 36 12.12 2.65 -7.73
N PHE A 37 12.58 1.92 -6.72
CA PHE A 37 13.12 0.56 -6.85
C PHE A 37 12.09 -0.52 -6.46
N GLY A 38 10.80 -0.17 -6.38
CA GLY A 38 9.74 -1.08 -5.91
C GLY A 38 9.82 -1.39 -4.41
N GLY A 39 10.65 -0.65 -3.67
CA GLY A 39 11.10 -1.02 -2.33
C GLY A 39 10.54 -0.20 -1.18
N ALA A 40 9.49 0.59 -1.33
CA ALA A 40 8.76 1.07 -0.14
C ALA A 40 7.36 1.51 -0.54
N GLY A 41 6.51 0.51 -0.67
CA GLY A 41 5.18 0.63 -0.12
C GLY A 41 5.07 -0.55 0.82
N GLY A 42 4.71 -0.33 2.09
CA GLY A 42 4.06 -1.39 2.85
C GLY A 42 3.04 -2.05 1.93
N GLY A 43 3.02 -3.39 1.90
CA GLY A 43 2.29 -4.17 0.91
C GLY A 43 0.96 -3.50 0.58
N VAL A 44 0.82 -3.00 -0.65
CA VAL A 44 -0.46 -2.41 -1.06
C VAL A 44 -1.46 -3.53 -0.92
N ASN A 45 -2.52 -3.33 -0.14
CA ASN A 45 -3.60 -4.29 -0.07
C ASN A 45 -4.12 -4.48 -1.49
N ARG A 46 -4.20 -5.73 -1.96
CA ARG A 46 -4.57 -6.05 -3.33
C ARG A 46 -5.91 -6.74 -3.35
N GLY A 47 -6.79 -6.33 -4.26
CA GLY A 47 -8.00 -7.07 -4.57
C GLY A 47 -7.74 -8.03 -5.72
N THR A 48 -8.05 -9.32 -5.55
CA THR A 48 -7.94 -10.33 -6.63
C THR A 48 -9.27 -11.04 -6.85
N GLY A 49 -9.46 -11.68 -8.01
CA GLY A 49 -10.67 -12.44 -8.33
C GLY A 49 -11.81 -11.63 -8.96
N PHE A 50 -11.64 -10.32 -9.16
CA PHE A 50 -12.66 -9.48 -9.80
C PHE A 50 -12.45 -9.40 -11.32
N THR A 51 -13.51 -9.61 -12.09
CA THR A 51 -13.48 -9.51 -13.56
C THR A 51 -13.97 -8.14 -14.03
N THR A 52 -15.21 -7.82 -13.68
CA THR A 52 -15.97 -6.73 -14.28
C THR A 52 -16.05 -5.49 -13.38
N ILE A 53 -16.13 -5.69 -12.07
CA ILE A 53 -15.86 -4.65 -11.09
C ILE A 53 -14.35 -4.68 -10.83
N LYS A 54 -13.71 -3.53 -10.66
CA LYS A 54 -12.28 -3.50 -10.32
C LYS A 54 -12.06 -2.69 -9.05
N PRO A 55 -11.47 -3.29 -8.00
CA PRO A 55 -11.01 -2.53 -6.86
C PRO A 55 -9.79 -1.69 -7.24
N PHE A 56 -9.69 -0.50 -6.69
CA PHE A 56 -8.47 0.29 -6.77
C PHE A 56 -7.55 -0.12 -5.61
N ASP A 57 -6.51 -0.92 -5.87
CA ASP A 57 -5.61 -1.48 -4.83
C ASP A 57 -5.15 -0.43 -3.80
N ARG A 58 -4.83 0.78 -4.24
CA ARG A 58 -4.38 1.85 -3.32
C ARG A 58 -5.46 2.43 -2.42
N SER A 59 -6.73 2.23 -2.75
CA SER A 59 -7.85 2.65 -1.90
C SER A 59 -8.16 1.65 -0.80
N ILE A 60 -7.65 0.42 -0.89
CA ILE A 60 -7.88 -0.60 0.13
C ILE A 60 -7.02 -0.26 1.34
N GLN A 61 -7.61 0.42 2.31
CA GLN A 61 -6.91 0.93 3.48
C GLN A 61 -7.72 0.65 4.74
N TYR A 62 -7.01 0.21 5.78
CA TYR A 62 -7.52 0.22 7.13
C TYR A 62 -7.32 1.62 7.70
N LEU A 63 -8.42 2.30 8.02
CA LEU A 63 -8.36 3.61 8.64
C LEU A 63 -8.32 3.42 10.15
N GLY A 64 -7.13 3.47 10.74
CA GLY A 64 -6.92 3.28 12.19
C GLY A 64 -7.55 4.34 13.10
N ALA A 65 -8.35 5.27 12.56
CA ALA A 65 -9.22 6.15 13.31
C ALA A 65 -10.67 5.78 12.96
N GLY A 66 -11.25 4.85 13.73
CA GLY A 66 -12.63 4.37 13.54
C GLY A 66 -12.73 2.97 12.95
N ASP A 67 -11.63 2.22 12.94
CA ASP A 67 -11.57 0.79 12.64
C ASP A 67 -12.26 0.33 11.35
N ASN A 68 -12.34 1.21 10.36
CA ASN A 68 -13.07 0.92 9.14
C ASN A 68 -12.11 0.45 8.06
N LEU A 69 -12.49 -0.64 7.39
CA LEU A 69 -11.88 -1.00 6.12
C LEU A 69 -12.58 -0.21 5.01
N THR A 70 -11.78 0.55 4.26
CA THR A 70 -12.24 1.34 3.12
C THR A 70 -11.68 0.74 1.84
N ALA A 71 -12.52 0.64 0.81
CA ALA A 71 -12.11 0.20 -0.51
C ALA A 71 -12.96 0.88 -1.58
N THR A 72 -12.31 1.39 -2.62
CA THR A 72 -12.96 2.00 -3.78
C THR A 72 -13.06 1.02 -4.92
N PHE A 73 -14.27 0.86 -5.44
CA PHE A 73 -14.60 -0.01 -6.56
C PHE A 73 -15.11 0.81 -7.73
N THR A 74 -14.66 0.49 -8.94
CA THR A 74 -15.20 1.04 -10.19
C THR A 74 -15.97 -0.05 -10.92
N ASN A 75 -17.23 0.25 -11.25
CA ASN A 75 -18.04 -0.63 -12.08
C ASN A 75 -17.69 -0.45 -13.56
N ALA A 76 -16.83 -1.32 -14.09
CA ALA A 76 -16.47 -1.34 -15.51
C ALA A 76 -17.37 -2.28 -16.35
N ALA A 77 -18.52 -2.74 -15.82
CA ALA A 77 -19.43 -3.66 -16.50
C ALA A 77 -20.21 -3.05 -17.66
N GLY A 78 -20.40 -1.73 -17.65
CA GLY A 78 -21.35 -1.06 -18.54
C GLY A 78 -22.83 -1.36 -18.22
N THR A 79 -23.11 -2.25 -17.28
CA THR A 79 -24.43 -2.55 -16.73
C THR A 79 -24.48 -2.24 -15.23
N PRO A 80 -25.67 -1.99 -14.65
CA PRO A 80 -25.78 -1.79 -13.21
C PRO A 80 -25.31 -3.03 -12.46
N VAL A 81 -24.55 -2.84 -11.39
CA VAL A 81 -24.18 -3.92 -10.46
C VAL A 81 -24.64 -3.54 -9.05
N THR A 82 -25.34 -4.46 -8.40
CA THR A 82 -25.79 -4.30 -7.02
C THR A 82 -24.90 -5.12 -6.10
N ILE A 83 -24.31 -4.46 -5.11
CA ILE A 83 -23.58 -5.11 -4.02
C ILE A 83 -24.62 -5.47 -2.97
N THR A 84 -24.88 -6.77 -2.80
CA THR A 84 -25.93 -7.30 -1.89
C THR A 84 -25.38 -7.71 -0.54
N ASP A 85 -24.11 -8.09 -0.47
CA ASP A 85 -23.45 -8.50 0.75
C ASP A 85 -21.95 -8.27 0.65
N VAL A 86 -21.33 -7.99 1.79
CA VAL A 86 -19.88 -7.87 1.92
C VAL A 86 -19.45 -8.54 3.20
N THR A 87 -18.71 -9.63 3.04
CA THR A 87 -18.14 -10.40 4.14
C THR A 87 -16.68 -10.01 4.35
N ILE A 88 -16.30 -9.70 5.59
CA ILE A 88 -14.91 -9.56 6.01
C ILE A 88 -14.53 -10.87 6.71
N GLY A 89 -13.34 -11.40 6.47
CA GLY A 89 -12.85 -12.58 7.19
C GLY A 89 -11.37 -12.45 7.48
N GLY A 90 -10.92 -12.99 8.62
CA GLY A 90 -9.51 -12.93 9.07
C GLY A 90 -9.36 -12.68 10.57
N ASP A 91 -8.19 -12.20 10.99
CA ASP A 91 -7.90 -11.86 12.40
C ASP A 91 -8.62 -10.58 12.88
N CYS A 92 -9.37 -9.93 11.98
CA CYS A 92 -10.25 -8.79 12.21
C CYS A 92 -11.73 -9.20 12.35
N ASP A 93 -11.97 -10.49 12.57
CA ASP A 93 -13.30 -11.09 12.62
C ASP A 93 -13.70 -11.32 14.08
N ASP A 94 -13.97 -10.23 14.79
CA ASP A 94 -15.02 -10.32 15.80
C ASP A 94 -16.35 -10.43 15.02
N ASP A 95 -16.67 -11.65 14.59
CA ASP A 95 -17.91 -12.13 13.93
C ASP A 95 -19.19 -11.81 14.74
N THR A 96 -19.04 -11.03 15.81
CA THR A 96 -20.07 -10.57 16.72
C THR A 96 -20.69 -9.23 16.28
N ALA A 97 -19.99 -8.44 15.46
CA ALA A 97 -20.53 -7.18 14.90
C ALA A 97 -21.06 -7.42 13.48
N ALA A 98 -22.39 -7.54 13.36
CA ALA A 98 -23.04 -7.61 12.04
C ALA A 98 -22.68 -6.37 11.21
N ASN A 99 -21.85 -6.57 10.18
CA ASN A 99 -21.55 -5.54 9.21
C ASN A 99 -22.87 -5.09 8.56
N THR A 100 -23.36 -3.91 8.95
CA THR A 100 -24.61 -3.39 8.42
C THR A 100 -24.35 -2.82 7.02
N PHE A 101 -24.60 -3.64 6.00
CA PHE A 101 -24.59 -3.20 4.61
C PHE A 101 -26.01 -2.99 4.10
N SER A 102 -26.20 -1.84 3.46
CA SER A 102 -27.36 -1.58 2.62
C SER A 102 -27.00 -1.86 1.16
N ASP A 103 -27.92 -2.47 0.42
CA ASP A 103 -27.77 -2.67 -1.03
C ASP A 103 -27.32 -1.39 -1.72
N LEU A 104 -26.18 -1.46 -2.40
CA LEU A 104 -25.65 -0.35 -3.19
C LEU A 104 -25.66 -0.74 -4.66
N THR A 105 -26.46 -0.01 -5.46
CA THR A 105 -26.50 -0.19 -6.91
C THR A 105 -25.61 0.84 -7.58
N LEU A 106 -24.63 0.37 -8.34
CA LEU A 106 -23.68 1.18 -9.11
C LEU A 106 -24.08 1.15 -10.58
N ALA A 107 -24.34 2.31 -11.19
CA ALA A 107 -24.54 2.35 -12.63
C ALA A 107 -23.22 2.04 -13.37
N GLY A 108 -23.31 1.73 -14.66
CA GLY A 108 -22.13 1.47 -15.47
C GLY A 108 -21.22 2.69 -15.52
N GLY A 109 -19.96 2.54 -15.11
CA GLY A 109 -18.98 3.63 -15.04
C GLY A 109 -18.89 4.33 -13.67
N ASP A 110 -19.78 4.03 -12.74
CA ASP A 110 -19.74 4.64 -11.40
C ASP A 110 -18.57 4.10 -10.58
N THR A 111 -18.05 4.98 -9.72
CA THR A 111 -17.04 4.64 -8.72
C THR A 111 -17.62 4.92 -7.34
N THR A 112 -17.54 3.95 -6.43
CA THR A 112 -17.97 4.10 -5.04
C THR A 112 -16.88 3.67 -4.08
N THR A 113 -16.85 4.31 -2.91
CA THR A 113 -16.07 3.84 -1.77
C THR A 113 -17.00 3.10 -0.83
N LEU A 114 -16.74 1.81 -0.64
CA LEU A 114 -17.39 1.05 0.41
C LEU A 114 -16.68 1.31 1.74
N LEU A 115 -17.47 1.65 2.75
CA LEU A 115 -17.10 1.56 4.15
C LEU A 115 -17.69 0.25 4.66
N THR A 116 -16.83 -0.67 5.08
CA THR A 116 -17.23 -1.92 5.73
C THR A 116 -16.95 -1.72 7.21
N GLY A 117 -17.95 -1.96 8.06
CA GLY A 117 -18.05 -1.49 9.44
C GLY A 117 -16.85 -1.72 10.37
N THR A 118 -16.94 -1.06 11.53
CA THR A 118 -15.96 -1.01 12.62
C THR A 118 -15.40 -2.39 12.97
N VAL A 119 -14.09 -2.53 12.85
CA VAL A 119 -13.26 -3.67 13.28
C VAL A 119 -12.78 -3.40 14.72
N GLU A 120 -13.55 -3.78 15.73
CA GLU A 120 -13.03 -3.70 17.12
C GLU A 120 -11.76 -4.55 17.32
#